data_AF-A0A4Q5QRD2-F1
#
_entry.id   AF-A0A4Q5QRD2-F1
#
_cell.length_a   1.000
_cell.length_b   1.000
_cell.length_c   1.000
_cell.angle_alpha   90.00
_cell.angle_beta   90.00
_cell.angle_gamma   90.00
#
_symmetry.space_group_name_H-M   'P 1'
#
loop_
_entity.id
_entity.type
_entity.pdbx_description
1 polymer ?
#
loop_
_entity_poly.entity_id
_entity_poly.type
_entity_poly.pdbx_seq_one_letter_code
_entity_poly.pdbx_strand_id
1 'polypeptide(L)'
;PYWTPENPINTAARINYRNPLGYGFYGDRSFVRLQDVSLSYNLPERLLGKVKMSALQVYVSGKNLYTWTDWKGWDPEYGGGGRSPGNNGPLLKTFVAGLNISF
;
A
#
# COMPACT_ATOMS: atom_id res chain seq x y z
N PRO A 1 -20.64 -11.84 0.55
CA PRO A 1 -22.07 -11.81 0.92
C PRO A 1 -22.94 -11.33 -0.26
N TYR A 2 -24.12 -11.92 -0.44
CA TYR A 2 -25.07 -11.62 -1.52
C TYR A 2 -26.49 -11.54 -0.93
N TRP A 3 -27.39 -10.87 -1.63
CA TRP A 3 -28.78 -10.76 -1.20
C TRP A 3 -29.50 -12.13 -1.29
N THR A 4 -30.23 -12.50 -0.24
CA THR A 4 -31.25 -13.57 -0.25
C THR A 4 -32.49 -13.10 0.52
N PRO A 5 -33.66 -13.75 0.37
CA PRO A 5 -34.83 -13.43 1.20
C PRO A 5 -34.55 -13.52 2.71
N GLU A 6 -33.69 -14.45 3.12
CA GLU A 6 -33.26 -14.65 4.51
C GLU A 6 -32.12 -13.71 4.94
N ASN A 7 -31.45 -13.04 3.99
CA ASN A 7 -30.34 -12.10 4.21
C ASN A 7 -30.48 -10.87 3.28
N PRO A 8 -31.43 -9.95 3.58
CA PRO A 8 -31.77 -8.83 2.71
C PRO A 8 -30.76 -7.69 2.84
N ILE A 9 -29.57 -7.87 2.25
CA ILE A 9 -28.51 -6.84 2.23
C ILE A 9 -28.61 -5.91 1.02
N ASN A 10 -28.33 -4.63 1.22
CA ASN A 10 -28.41 -3.61 0.15
C ASN A 10 -27.06 -3.31 -0.53
N THR A 11 -25.99 -4.00 -0.16
CA THR A 11 -24.62 -3.73 -0.62
C THR A 11 -24.13 -4.67 -1.73
N ALA A 12 -24.88 -5.74 -2.03
CA ALA A 12 -24.53 -6.70 -3.08
C ALA A 12 -25.79 -7.34 -3.66
N ALA A 13 -25.80 -7.54 -4.98
CA ALA A 13 -26.90 -8.19 -5.67
C ALA A 13 -27.02 -9.69 -5.31
N ARG A 14 -28.19 -10.28 -5.58
CA ARG A 14 -28.41 -11.73 -5.47
C ARG A 14 -27.51 -12.51 -6.43
N ILE A 15 -27.24 -13.77 -6.10
CA ILE A 15 -26.60 -14.70 -7.04
C ILE A 15 -27.44 -14.75 -8.34
N ASN A 16 -26.77 -14.70 -9.49
CA ASN A 16 -27.36 -14.68 -10.85
C ASN A 16 -28.13 -13.40 -11.23
N TYR A 17 -27.96 -12.29 -10.52
CA TYR A 17 -28.41 -10.99 -11.03
C TYR A 17 -27.53 -10.54 -12.20
N ARG A 18 -28.16 -10.24 -13.35
CA ARG A 18 -27.52 -9.60 -14.50
C ARG A 18 -28.05 -8.17 -14.60
N ASN A 19 -27.16 -7.18 -14.57
CA ASN A 19 -27.56 -5.77 -14.70
C ASN A 19 -28.09 -5.52 -16.14
N PRO A 20 -29.40 -5.23 -16.33
CA PRO A 20 -29.97 -4.98 -17.65
C PRO A 20 -29.50 -3.67 -18.28
N LEU A 21 -29.02 -2.73 -17.47
CA LEU A 21 -28.59 -1.39 -17.90
C LEU A 21 -27.08 -1.31 -18.20
N GLY A 22 -26.33 -2.39 -17.93
CA GLY A 22 -24.93 -2.53 -18.32
C GLY A 22 -23.91 -1.62 -17.60
N TYR A 23 -24.33 -0.73 -16.70
CA TYR A 23 -23.40 0.09 -15.92
C TYR A 23 -22.72 -0.69 -14.78
N GLY A 24 -21.52 -0.27 -14.41
CA GLY A 24 -20.82 -0.79 -13.24
C GLY A 24 -21.43 -0.27 -11.93
N PHE A 25 -21.28 -1.05 -10.85
CA PHE A 25 -21.56 -0.54 -9.51
C PHE A 25 -20.36 0.28 -9.05
N TYR A 26 -20.56 1.60 -8.90
CA TYR A 26 -19.54 2.47 -8.34
C TYR A 26 -19.37 2.19 -6.85
N GLY A 27 -18.12 2.15 -6.40
CA GLY A 27 -17.77 2.05 -4.99
C GLY A 27 -16.77 3.15 -4.65
N ASP A 28 -16.80 3.59 -3.39
CA ASP A 28 -15.82 4.56 -2.90
C ASP A 28 -14.42 3.94 -2.93
N ARG A 29 -13.49 4.63 -3.60
CA ARG A 29 -12.08 4.26 -3.71
C ARG A 29 -11.18 5.27 -3.00
N SER A 30 -11.75 6.07 -2.12
CA SER A 30 -10.97 7.01 -1.31
C SER A 30 -9.99 6.23 -0.43
N PHE A 31 -8.74 6.68 -0.45
CA PHE A 31 -7.70 6.12 0.38
C PHE A 31 -6.65 7.18 0.71
N VAL A 32 -5.95 6.96 1.82
CA VAL A 32 -4.72 7.65 2.17
C VAL A 32 -3.64 6.59 2.31
N ARG A 33 -2.46 6.81 1.73
CA ARG A 33 -1.34 5.88 1.85
C ARG A 33 -0.10 6.57 2.38
N LEU A 34 0.57 5.92 3.33
CA LEU A 34 1.91 6.27 3.76
C LEU A 34 2.91 5.73 2.72
N GLN A 35 3.18 6.56 1.71
CA GLN A 35 3.89 6.13 0.51
C GLN A 35 5.39 5.99 0.72
N ASP A 36 6.05 7.01 1.26
CA ASP A 36 7.49 7.02 1.51
C ASP A 36 7.78 7.59 2.91
N VAL A 37 8.51 6.81 3.72
CA VAL A 37 9.03 7.26 5.02
C VAL A 37 10.50 6.92 5.08
N SER A 38 11.34 7.90 5.41
CA SER A 38 12.76 7.70 5.65
C SER A 38 13.16 8.28 7.00
N LEU A 39 13.97 7.51 7.72
CA LEU A 39 14.63 7.93 8.94
C LEU A 39 16.13 7.73 8.74
N SER A 40 16.89 8.80 8.93
CA SER A 40 18.34 8.75 8.88
C SER A 40 18.93 9.34 10.17
N TYR A 41 20.06 8.78 10.58
CA TYR A 41 20.81 9.22 11.75
C TYR A 41 22.29 9.36 11.40
N ASN A 42 22.82 10.57 11.60
CA ASN A 42 24.24 10.85 11.43
C ASN A 42 24.96 10.55 12.74
N LEU A 43 25.97 9.68 12.70
CA LEU A 43 26.75 9.39 13.90
C LEU A 43 27.64 10.60 14.27
N PRO A 44 27.76 10.91 15.57
CA PRO A 44 28.60 12.01 16.02
C PRO A 44 30.09 11.73 15.77
N GLU A 45 30.83 12.74 15.32
CA GLU A 45 32.26 12.66 14.96
C GLU A 45 33.15 12.08 16.07
N ARG A 46 32.80 12.30 17.35
CA ARG A 46 33.51 11.74 18.50
C ARG A 46 33.61 10.21 18.47
N LEU A 47 32.61 9.54 17.89
CA LEU A 47 32.61 8.09 17.71
C LEU A 47 33.38 7.67 16.46
N LEU A 48 33.41 8.53 15.44
CA LEU A 48 34.01 8.28 14.13
C LEU A 48 35.54 8.44 14.13
N GLY A 49 36.08 9.29 15.01
CA GLY A 49 37.52 9.51 15.14
C GLY A 49 38.33 8.25 15.49
N LYS A 50 37.72 7.24 16.12
CA LYS A 50 38.38 5.95 16.42
C LYS A 50 38.51 5.04 15.20
N VAL A 51 37.64 5.22 14.20
CA VAL A 51 37.54 4.35 13.01
C VAL A 51 38.08 5.00 11.74
N LYS A 52 38.67 6.22 11.84
CA LYS A 52 39.21 7.00 10.71
C LYS A 52 38.19 7.23 9.59
N MET A 53 36.95 7.56 9.95
CA MET A 53 35.87 7.90 9.01
C MET A 53 35.48 9.36 9.18
N SER A 54 35.21 10.07 8.08
CA SER A 54 34.79 11.48 8.11
C SER A 54 33.29 11.63 8.37
N ALA A 55 32.45 10.73 7.85
CA ALA A 55 31.03 10.68 8.15
C ALA A 55 30.45 9.27 8.05
N LEU A 56 29.49 8.96 8.93
CA LEU A 56 28.66 7.76 8.85
C LEU A 56 27.20 8.13 9.09
N GLN A 57 26.35 7.81 8.12
CA GLN A 57 24.90 7.95 8.23
C GLN A 57 24.26 6.58 8.10
N VAL A 58 23.44 6.21 9.08
CA VAL A 58 22.58 5.03 9.03
C VAL A 58 21.21 5.49 8.60
N TYR A 59 20.60 4.81 7.63
CA TYR A 59 19.23 5.12 7.23
C TYR A 59 18.38 3.87 7.09
N VAL A 60 17.09 4.06 7.35
CA VAL A 60 16.03 3.10 7.03
C VAL A 60 14.97 3.85 6.24
N SER A 61 14.50 3.26 5.15
CA SER A 61 13.39 3.76 4.36
C SER A 61 12.36 2.68 4.13
N GLY A 62 11.10 3.09 4.08
CA GLY A 62 9.96 2.23 3.86
C GLY A 62 9.07 2.79 2.77
N LYS A 63 8.58 1.92 1.89
CA LYS A 63 7.61 2.27 0.85
C LYS A 63 6.29 1.50 1.01
N ASN A 64 5.17 2.17 0.75
CA ASN A 64 3.81 1.63 0.85
C ASN A 64 3.52 0.98 2.21
N LEU A 65 3.91 1.67 3.29
CA LEU A 65 3.93 1.11 4.64
C LEU A 65 2.53 0.81 5.18
N TYR A 66 1.57 1.67 4.85
CA TYR A 66 0.19 1.51 5.30
C TYR A 66 -0.79 2.25 4.38
N THR A 67 -1.97 1.68 4.16
CA THR A 67 -3.06 2.27 3.36
C THR A 67 -4.33 2.29 4.20
N TRP A 68 -4.85 3.48 4.49
CA TRP A 68 -6.16 3.68 5.11
C TRP A 68 -7.22 3.75 4.03
N THR A 69 -8.13 2.77 3.99
CA THR A 69 -9.23 2.72 3.02
C THR A 69 -10.33 1.76 3.49
N ASP A 70 -11.57 2.06 3.12
CA ASP A 70 -12.71 1.14 3.25
C ASP A 70 -12.96 0.31 1.98
N TRP A 71 -12.10 0.47 0.96
CA TRP A 71 -12.19 -0.22 -0.32
C TRP A 71 -12.23 -1.74 -0.15
N LYS A 72 -13.21 -2.36 -0.83
CA LYS A 72 -13.39 -3.81 -0.87
C LYS A 72 -12.78 -4.38 -2.15
N GLY A 73 -11.45 -4.42 -2.21
CA GLY A 73 -10.67 -4.97 -3.30
C GLY A 73 -9.18 -5.09 -2.93
N TRP A 74 -8.32 -5.42 -3.91
CA TRP A 74 -6.88 -5.60 -3.66
C TRP A 74 -6.17 -4.28 -3.32
N ASP A 75 -6.23 -3.31 -4.23
CA ASP A 75 -5.61 -2.01 -4.07
C ASP A 75 -6.57 -0.91 -4.56
N PRO A 76 -6.83 0.14 -3.76
CA PRO A 76 -7.73 1.22 -4.15
C PRO A 76 -7.15 2.08 -5.30
N GLU A 77 -5.84 2.13 -5.47
CA GLU A 77 -5.16 2.90 -6.54
C GLU A 77 -5.23 2.19 -7.89
N TYR A 78 -5.21 0.85 -7.90
CA TYR A 78 -5.21 0.09 -9.15
C TYR A 78 -6.62 0.02 -9.77
N GLY A 79 -6.89 1.00 -10.63
CA GLY A 79 -8.17 1.31 -11.28
C GLY A 79 -8.84 0.15 -12.02
N GLY A 80 -8.05 -0.74 -12.60
CA GLY A 80 -8.52 -1.77 -13.51
C GLY A 80 -9.10 -2.96 -12.75
N GLY A 81 -10.42 -3.05 -12.66
CA GLY A 81 -11.15 -4.24 -12.18
C GLY A 81 -10.95 -5.51 -13.03
N GLY A 82 -9.80 -5.65 -13.70
CA GLY A 82 -9.42 -6.87 -14.38
C GLY A 82 -9.19 -7.97 -13.36
N ARG A 83 -9.96 -9.06 -13.47
CA ARG A 83 -9.72 -10.30 -12.74
C ARG A 83 -8.64 -11.16 -13.40
N SER A 84 -7.90 -10.60 -14.36
CA SER A 84 -6.82 -11.29 -15.04
C SER A 84 -5.72 -11.63 -14.03
N PRO A 85 -5.37 -12.93 -13.88
CA PRO A 85 -4.25 -13.33 -13.04
C PRO A 85 -2.99 -12.54 -13.43
N GLY A 86 -2.35 -11.88 -12.46
CA GLY A 86 -1.14 -11.08 -12.68
C GLY A 86 -1.34 -9.61 -13.04
N ASN A 87 -2.56 -9.15 -13.36
CA ASN A 87 -2.83 -7.75 -13.71
C ASN A 87 -3.50 -6.94 -12.57
N ASN A 88 -3.73 -7.58 -11.42
CA ASN A 88 -4.36 -6.98 -10.27
C ASN A 88 -3.77 -7.58 -9.01
N GLY A 89 -3.03 -6.77 -8.26
CA GLY A 89 -2.38 -7.15 -7.03
C GLY A 89 -2.05 -5.91 -6.20
N PRO A 90 -1.94 -6.06 -4.87
CA PRO A 90 -1.52 -4.96 -4.03
C PRO A 90 -0.10 -4.51 -4.39
N LEU A 91 0.19 -3.22 -4.23
CA LEU A 91 1.56 -2.76 -4.32
C LEU A 91 2.41 -3.43 -3.23
N LEU A 92 3.67 -3.70 -3.57
CA LEU A 92 4.64 -4.25 -2.62
C LEU A 92 4.95 -3.24 -1.52
N LYS A 93 5.00 -3.75 -0.28
CA LYS A 93 5.55 -3.04 0.87
C LYS A 93 7.03 -3.35 0.97
N THR A 94 7.86 -2.32 0.89
CA THR A 94 9.32 -2.49 0.86
C THR A 94 9.95 -1.79 2.05
N PHE A 95 10.96 -2.44 2.63
CA PHE A 95 11.83 -1.85 3.65
C PHE A 95 13.28 -1.93 3.17
N VAL A 96 14.01 -0.84 3.29
CA VAL A 96 15.42 -0.74 2.92
C VAL A 96 16.16 -0.17 4.11
N ALA A 97 17.25 -0.82 4.51
CA ALA A 97 18.21 -0.27 5.45
C ALA A 97 19.55 -0.12 4.74
N GLY A 98 20.27 0.96 5.05
CA GLY A 98 21.55 1.24 4.41
C GLY A 98 22.46 2.11 5.26
N LEU A 99 23.71 2.15 4.82
CA LEU A 99 24.79 2.93 5.42
C LEU A 99 25.39 3.82 4.35
N ASN A 100 25.57 5.10 4.65
CA ASN A 100 26.32 6.03 3.83
C ASN A 100 27.61 6.39 4.57
N ILE A 101 28.75 6.13 3.92
CA ILE A 101 30.09 6.22 4.49
C ILE A 101 30.89 7.25 3.69
N SER A 102 31.57 8.14 4.40
CA SER A 102 32.58 9.03 3.82
C SER A 102 33.91 8.87 4.58
N PHE A 103 35.01 8.90 3.83
CA PHE A 103 36.38 8.79 4.33
C PHE A 103 37.02 10.16 4.54
#